data_AF-A0AA46SWX8-F1
#
_entry.id   AF-A0AA46SWX8-F1
#
_cell.length_a   1.000
_cell.length_b   1.000
_cell.length_c   1.000
_cell.angle_alpha   90.00
_cell.angle_beta   90.00
_cell.angle_gamma   90.00
#
_symmetry.space_group_name_H-M   'P 1'
#
loop_
_entity.id
_entity.type
_entity.pdbx_description
1 polymer ?
#
loop_
_entity_poly.entity_id
_entity_poly.type
_entity_poly.pdbx_seq_one_letter_code
_entity_poly.pdbx_strand_id
1 'polypeptide(L)'
;MSSPRPGSPGATRTCPHCKATILESASVCPACKHHLRFDSAVLQQSAPSALVPLRVEGSIRHPADGSAWEYTVLVSIRNGRGEEIKRQLVGVGAMLDGEERSFTLSVEATPVRGGKRGKH
;
A
#
# COMPACT_ATOMS: atom_id res chain seq x y z
N MET A 1 -5.79 18.46 -9.30
CA MET A 1 -6.56 17.25 -8.96
C MET A 1 -7.36 17.55 -7.70
N SER A 2 -8.69 17.46 -7.77
CA SER A 2 -9.56 17.68 -6.61
C SER A 2 -9.41 16.52 -5.63
N SER A 3 -9.03 16.82 -4.39
CA SER A 3 -9.04 15.82 -3.31
C SER A 3 -10.45 15.23 -3.19
N PRO A 4 -10.59 13.90 -3.03
CA PRO A 4 -11.88 13.28 -2.80
C PRO A 4 -12.53 13.94 -1.57
N ARG A 5 -13.84 14.17 -1.63
CA ARG A 5 -14.58 14.74 -0.50
C ARG A 5 -14.47 13.79 0.71
N PRO A 6 -14.39 14.30 1.95
CA PRO A 6 -14.48 13.46 3.13
C PRO A 6 -15.66 12.50 3.03
N GLY A 7 -15.43 11.21 3.29
CA GLY A 7 -16.43 10.14 3.17
C GLY A 7 -16.67 9.59 1.76
N SER A 8 -15.93 10.02 0.73
CA SER A 8 -16.01 9.45 -0.62
C SER A 8 -14.95 8.35 -0.87
N PRO A 9 -15.18 7.40 -1.81
CA PRO A 9 -14.17 6.43 -2.20
C PRO A 9 -12.84 7.07 -2.58
N GLY A 10 -11.76 6.59 -1.98
CA GLY A 10 -10.42 7.14 -2.19
C GLY A 10 -10.08 8.37 -1.36
N ALA A 11 -11.01 8.89 -0.53
CA ALA A 11 -10.67 9.89 0.47
C ALA A 11 -9.55 9.38 1.38
N THR A 12 -8.57 10.24 1.63
CA THR A 12 -7.38 9.92 2.41
C THR A 12 -7.27 10.80 3.64
N ARG A 13 -6.66 10.27 4.70
CA ARG A 13 -6.26 11.00 5.91
C ARG A 13 -4.84 10.62 6.33
N THR A 14 -4.28 11.35 7.29
CA THR A 14 -2.95 11.06 7.84
C THR A 14 -3.07 10.18 9.08
N CYS A 15 -2.33 9.07 9.13
CA CYS A 15 -2.24 8.22 10.32
C CYS A 15 -1.67 9.02 11.50
N PRO A 16 -2.27 8.96 12.71
CA PRO A 16 -1.82 9.77 13.82
C PRO A 16 -0.51 9.22 14.42
N HIS A 17 -0.27 7.91 14.25
CA HIS A 17 0.85 7.16 14.81
C HIS A 17 2.12 7.29 13.96
N CYS A 18 2.04 7.00 12.67
CA CYS A 18 3.21 6.95 11.78
C CYS A 18 3.21 8.02 10.68
N LYS A 19 2.19 8.88 10.63
CA LYS A 19 2.04 9.95 9.63
C LYS A 19 1.90 9.50 8.17
N ALA A 20 1.78 8.19 7.91
CA ALA A 20 1.46 7.69 6.58
C ALA A 20 0.10 8.21 6.09
N THR A 21 -0.01 8.53 4.79
CA THR A 21 -1.30 8.78 4.14
C THR A 21 -2.03 7.47 3.95
N ILE A 22 -3.24 7.37 4.48
CA ILE A 22 -4.08 6.17 4.50
C ILE A 22 -5.47 6.49 3.98
N LEU A 23 -6.24 5.48 3.59
CA LEU A 23 -7.65 5.66 3.28
C LEU A 23 -8.41 6.14 4.52
N GLU A 24 -9.38 7.02 4.31
CA GLU A 24 -10.25 7.49 5.38
C GLU A 24 -10.96 6.31 6.04
N SER A 25 -11.46 5.35 5.26
CA SER A 25 -12.15 4.15 5.75
C SER A 25 -11.28 3.16 6.57
N ALA A 26 -9.98 3.39 6.74
CA ALA A 26 -9.11 2.47 7.45
C ALA A 26 -9.37 2.50 8.98
N SER A 27 -9.74 1.36 9.56
CA SER A 27 -9.84 1.16 11.01
C SER A 27 -8.50 0.73 11.65
N VAL A 28 -7.59 0.19 10.84
CA VAL A 28 -6.20 -0.15 11.21
C VAL A 28 -5.28 0.43 10.15
N CYS A 29 -4.18 1.05 10.56
CA CYS A 29 -3.20 1.58 9.61
C CYS A 29 -2.44 0.43 8.93
N PRO A 30 -2.42 0.32 7.59
CA PRO A 30 -1.68 -0.75 6.90
C PRO A 30 -0.15 -0.63 7.08
N ALA A 31 0.36 0.57 7.31
CA ALA A 31 1.79 0.81 7.48
C ALA A 31 2.29 0.43 8.89
N CYS A 32 1.63 0.91 9.95
CA CYS A 32 2.09 0.68 11.33
C CYS A 32 1.28 -0.36 12.10
N LYS A 33 0.22 -0.93 11.52
CA LYS A 33 -0.67 -1.95 12.11
C LYS A 33 -1.39 -1.52 13.40
N HIS A 34 -1.37 -0.23 13.73
CA HIS A 34 -2.09 0.30 14.89
C HIS A 34 -3.55 0.56 14.57
N HIS A 35 -4.42 0.27 15.53
CA HIS A 35 -5.82 0.63 15.46
C HIS A 35 -5.98 2.16 15.47
N LEU A 36 -6.89 2.61 14.62
CA LEU A 36 -7.17 4.01 14.40
C LEU A 36 -8.49 4.36 15.09
N ARG A 37 -8.45 5.36 15.97
CA ARG A 37 -9.62 5.82 16.74
C ARG A 37 -10.17 7.09 16.11
N PHE A 38 -10.61 6.99 14.85
CA PHE A 38 -11.13 8.14 14.11
C PHE A 38 -12.66 8.22 14.09
N ASP A 39 -13.37 7.10 14.29
CA ASP A 39 -14.82 7.05 14.11
C ASP A 39 -15.56 6.47 15.32
N SER A 40 -16.81 6.91 15.48
CA SER A 40 -17.77 6.37 16.45
C SER A 40 -18.07 4.90 16.13
N ALA A 41 -18.43 4.13 17.16
CA ALA A 41 -18.53 2.66 17.16
C ALA A 41 -19.32 2.03 15.99
N VAL A 42 -20.14 2.79 15.27
CA VAL A 42 -20.97 2.36 14.14
C VAL A 42 -20.16 2.04 12.87
N LEU A 43 -19.08 2.77 12.58
CA LEU A 43 -18.23 2.53 11.40
C LEU A 43 -17.23 1.38 11.61
N GLN A 44 -16.87 1.10 12.86
CA GLN A 44 -15.99 0.00 13.23
C GLN A 44 -16.67 -1.38 13.16
N GLN A 45 -17.99 -1.44 13.37
CA GLN A 45 -18.76 -2.69 13.40
C GLN A 45 -19.13 -3.24 12.03
N SER A 46 -18.93 -2.49 10.95
CA SER A 46 -19.40 -2.83 9.59
C SER A 46 -18.32 -2.77 8.51
N ALA A 47 -17.05 -2.58 8.88
CA ALA A 47 -15.95 -2.61 7.92
C ALA A 47 -15.83 -4.01 7.30
N PRO A 48 -16.07 -4.18 5.99
CA PRO A 48 -15.93 -5.48 5.35
C PRO A 48 -14.47 -5.92 5.42
N SER A 49 -14.26 -7.24 5.55
CA SER A 49 -12.93 -7.83 5.50
C SER A 49 -12.18 -7.33 4.26
N ALA A 50 -10.96 -6.83 4.46
CA ALA A 50 -10.10 -6.46 3.36
C ALA A 50 -9.84 -7.68 2.46
N LEU A 51 -10.05 -7.51 1.16
CA LEU A 51 -9.65 -8.47 0.14
C LEU A 51 -8.19 -8.21 -0.21
N VAL A 52 -7.46 -9.26 -0.56
CA VAL A 52 -6.06 -9.17 -1.03
C VAL A 52 -6.00 -9.63 -2.48
N PRO A 53 -6.42 -8.79 -3.45
CA PRO A 53 -6.45 -9.16 -4.86
C PRO A 53 -5.08 -9.52 -5.45
N LEU A 54 -3.98 -9.03 -4.88
CA LEU A 54 -2.62 -9.36 -5.32
C LEU A 54 -1.68 -9.46 -4.13
N ARG A 55 -0.96 -10.58 -4.06
CA ARG A 55 0.15 -10.77 -3.12
C ARG A 55 1.31 -11.40 -3.88
N VAL A 56 2.46 -10.75 -3.83
CA VAL A 56 3.70 -11.23 -4.44
C VAL A 56 4.75 -11.33 -3.35
N GLU A 57 5.38 -12.48 -3.26
CA GLU A 57 6.50 -12.74 -2.37
C GLU A 57 7.67 -13.26 -3.19
N GLY A 58 8.85 -12.76 -2.88
CA GLY A 58 10.07 -13.23 -3.51
C GLY A 58 11.26 -12.89 -2.65
N SER A 59 12.34 -13.63 -2.84
CA SER A 59 13.63 -13.34 -2.25
C SER A 59 14.69 -13.23 -3.34
N ILE A 60 15.75 -12.50 -3.01
CA ILE A 60 16.98 -12.48 -3.78
C ILE A 60 18.09 -12.97 -2.87
N ARG A 61 19.00 -13.78 -3.43
CA ARG A 61 20.17 -14.28 -2.74
C ARG A 61 21.41 -13.89 -3.53
N HIS A 62 22.34 -13.28 -2.83
CA HIS A 62 23.64 -12.94 -3.38
C HIS A 62 24.54 -14.19 -3.35
N PRO A 63 25.29 -14.49 -4.44
CA PRO A 63 26.20 -15.64 -4.49
C PRO A 63 27.33 -15.52 -3.45
N ALA A 64 27.86 -16.66 -2.98
CA ALA A 64 28.81 -16.66 -1.85
C ALA A 64 30.21 -16.09 -2.18
N ASP A 65 30.49 -15.80 -3.44
CA ASP A 65 31.79 -15.39 -4.00
C ASP A 65 31.66 -14.25 -5.03
N GLY A 66 30.61 -13.43 -4.91
CA GLY A 66 30.35 -12.30 -5.81
C GLY A 66 30.96 -10.98 -5.35
N SER A 67 30.83 -9.95 -6.18
CA SER A 67 31.01 -8.56 -5.73
C SER A 67 29.72 -8.05 -5.10
N ALA A 68 29.80 -7.15 -4.12
CA ALA A 68 28.63 -6.53 -3.51
C ALA A 68 27.63 -5.98 -4.56
N TRP A 69 26.33 -6.19 -4.31
CA TRP A 69 25.25 -5.62 -5.13
C TRP A 69 24.68 -4.38 -4.46
N GLU A 70 24.33 -3.38 -5.26
CA GLU A 70 23.42 -2.32 -4.86
C GLU A 70 22.06 -2.59 -5.51
N TYR A 71 20.96 -2.35 -4.78
CA TYR A 71 19.62 -2.57 -5.28
C TYR A 71 18.68 -1.43 -4.94
N THR A 72 17.64 -1.31 -5.75
CA THR A 72 16.58 -0.32 -5.64
C THR A 72 15.23 -1.03 -5.77
N VAL A 73 14.35 -0.86 -4.79
CA VAL A 73 13.00 -1.40 -4.79
C VAL A 73 12.02 -0.31 -5.26
N LEU A 74 11.49 -0.46 -6.47
CA LEU A 74 10.53 0.46 -7.08
C LEU A 74 9.18 -0.23 -7.26
N VAL A 75 8.10 0.48 -6.91
CA VAL A 75 6.73 0.07 -7.22
C VAL A 75 6.16 1.03 -8.26
N SER A 76 5.76 0.51 -9.42
CA SER A 76 5.06 1.24 -10.47
C SER A 76 3.65 0.71 -10.59
N ILE A 77 2.67 1.60 -10.56
CA ILE A 77 1.25 1.30 -10.72
C ILE A 77 0.83 1.86 -12.07
N ARG A 78 0.29 0.99 -12.93
CA ARG A 78 -0.20 1.34 -14.26
C ARG A 78 -1.70 1.11 -14.36
N ASN A 79 -2.38 1.87 -15.22
CA ASN A 79 -3.80 1.66 -15.51
C ASN A 79 -3.99 0.57 -16.59
N GLY A 80 -5.24 0.27 -16.94
CA GLY A 80 -5.58 -0.74 -17.95
C GLY A 80 -5.12 -0.43 -19.38
N ARG A 81 -4.65 0.79 -19.67
CA ARG A 81 -4.03 1.17 -20.94
C ARG A 81 -2.50 1.04 -20.91
N GLY A 82 -1.93 0.64 -19.77
CA GLY A 82 -0.48 0.53 -19.58
C GLY A 82 0.20 1.85 -19.20
N GLU A 83 -0.55 2.96 -19.07
CA GLU A 83 -0.04 4.26 -18.64
C GLU A 83 0.27 4.23 -17.14
N GLU A 84 1.39 4.81 -16.75
CA GLU A 84 1.77 4.86 -15.34
C GLU A 84 1.00 5.94 -14.60
N ILE A 85 0.34 5.54 -13.51
CA ILE A 85 -0.42 6.42 -12.63
C ILE A 85 0.30 6.75 -11.32
N LYS A 86 1.29 5.93 -10.92
CA LYS A 86 2.15 6.19 -9.77
C LYS A 86 3.47 5.43 -9.89
N ARG A 87 4.57 6.07 -9.51
CA ARG A 87 5.88 5.44 -9.25
C ARG A 87 6.32 5.81 -7.84
N GLN A 88 6.81 4.85 -7.08
CA GLN A 88 7.31 5.06 -5.73
C GLN A 88 8.59 4.25 -5.49
N LEU A 89 9.64 4.93 -5.03
CA LEU A 89 10.82 4.30 -4.47
C LEU A 89 10.50 3.86 -3.03
N VAL A 90 10.63 2.56 -2.77
CA VAL A 90 10.29 1.96 -1.47
C VAL A 90 11.55 1.76 -0.62
N GLY A 91 12.68 1.43 -1.25
CA GLY A 91 13.94 1.26 -0.56
C GLY A 91 15.12 1.19 -1.52
N VAL A 92 16.29 1.51 -1.01
CA VAL A 92 17.58 1.27 -1.65
C VAL A 92 18.46 0.56 -0.62
N GLY A 93 19.36 -0.30 -1.09
CA GLY A 93 20.23 -1.04 -0.19
C GLY A 93 21.38 -1.70 -0.92
N ALA A 94 22.18 -2.42 -0.16
CA ALA A 94 23.25 -3.24 -0.68
C ALA A 94 23.17 -4.67 -0.14
N MET A 95 23.79 -5.59 -0.86
CA MET A 95 23.98 -6.98 -0.47
C MET A 95 25.44 -7.35 -0.62
N LEU A 96 25.98 -7.94 0.43
CA LEU A 96 27.28 -8.58 0.50
C LEU A 96 27.13 -10.09 0.28
N ASP A 97 28.25 -10.78 0.28
CA ASP A 97 28.35 -12.17 -0.15
C ASP A 97 27.53 -13.13 0.72
N GLY A 98 26.77 -14.00 0.06
CA GLY A 98 25.92 -15.01 0.72
C GLY A 98 24.67 -14.45 1.40
N GLU A 99 24.43 -13.14 1.32
CA GLU A 99 23.28 -12.50 1.92
C GLU A 99 21.96 -12.80 1.18
N GLU A 100 20.85 -12.91 1.91
CA GLU A 100 19.50 -13.08 1.36
C GLU A 100 18.58 -11.96 1.85
N ARG A 101 17.67 -11.51 0.99
CA ARG A 101 16.59 -10.58 1.35
C ARG A 101 15.27 -11.03 0.76
N SER A 102 14.21 -10.85 1.55
CA SER A 102 12.84 -11.17 1.15
C SER A 102 12.02 -9.89 1.02
N PHE A 103 11.15 -9.86 0.02
CA PHE A 103 10.27 -8.75 -0.29
C PHE A 103 8.85 -9.26 -0.44
N THR A 104 7.92 -8.53 0.17
CA THR A 104 6.49 -8.80 0.06
C THR A 104 5.78 -7.55 -0.43
N LEU A 105 5.06 -7.67 -1.55
CA LEU A 105 4.10 -6.68 -2.03
C LEU A 105 2.69 -7.23 -1.82
N SER A 106 1.85 -6.46 -1.14
CA SER A 106 0.43 -6.78 -0.94
C SER A 106 -0.43 -5.61 -1.39
N VAL A 107 -1.44 -5.89 -2.21
CA VAL A 107 -2.49 -4.94 -2.57
C VAL A 107 -3.74 -5.34 -1.81
N GLU A 108 -4.15 -4.51 -0.86
CA GLU A 108 -5.36 -4.70 -0.06
C GLU A 108 -6.47 -3.78 -0.56
N ALA A 109 -7.69 -4.29 -0.64
CA ALA A 109 -8.86 -3.58 -1.14
C ALA A 109 -10.08 -3.82 -0.25
N THR A 110 -10.81 -2.76 0.06
CA THR A 110 -12.08 -2.83 0.78
C THR A 110 -13.22 -2.40 -0.14
N PRO A 111 -14.22 -3.26 -0.39
CA PRO A 111 -15.39 -2.86 -1.18
C PRO A 111 -16.13 -1.71 -0.52
N VAL A 112 -16.45 -0.66 -1.28
CA VAL A 112 -17.24 0.49 -0.83
C VAL A 112 -18.58 0.50 -1.58
N ARG A 113 -19.71 0.53 -0.85
CA ARG A 113 -21.05 0.62 -1.44
C ARG A 113 -21.24 2.04 -2.02
N GLY A 114 -21.60 2.15 -3.31
CA GLY A 114 -21.95 3.45 -3.94
C GLY A 114 -21.01 3.95 -5.06
N GLY A 115 -20.06 3.15 -5.53
CA GLY A 115 -19.09 3.54 -6.57
C GLY A 115 -19.64 3.63 -8.00
N LYS A 116 -20.69 4.40 -8.27
CA LYS A 116 -20.91 4.91 -9.63
C LYS A 116 -20.02 6.15 -9.80
N ARG A 117 -18.97 6.07 -10.62
CA ARG A 117 -18.25 7.26 -11.10
C ARG A 117 -19.29 8.15 -11.77
N GLY A 118 -19.56 9.32 -11.19
CA GLY A 118 -20.34 10.36 -11.86
C GLY A 118 -19.71 10.62 -13.23
N LYS A 119 -20.51 10.46 -14.28
CA LYS A 119 -20.13 10.79 -15.65
C LYS A 119 -20.01 12.31 -15.71
N HIS A 120 -18.79 12.83 -15.77
CA HIS A 120 -18.49 14.19 -16.18
C HIS A 120 -17.52 14.13 -17.34
#